data_AF-A0A2H3CGW4-F1
#
_entry.id   AF-A0A2H3CGW4-F1
#
_cell.length_a   1.000
_cell.length_b   1.000
_cell.length_c   1.000
_cell.angle_alpha   90.00
_cell.angle_beta   90.00
_cell.angle_gamma   90.00
#
_symmetry.space_group_name_H-M   'P 1'
#
loop_
_entity.id
_entity.type
_entity.pdbx_description
1 polymer ?
#
loop_
_entity_poly.entity_id
_entity_poly.type
_entity_poly.pdbx_seq_one_letter_code
_entity_poly.pdbx_strand_id
1 'polypeptide(L)'
;MHEFLSNGLLEVNPELPHPIYQLINFSERKWKAKLQRASKTLGEAVDEYERRYRRAPPRGFDKWRVWEYVEKNNVQLPDEYDQIYRDLEPYWGVNPIDLNRIVKEWEGHEDSFTLAKEDGHRIGLVNYTIRNPDTHAHVLDGARMLGEMLEDANEFLPPFRAVFHPHSKPEHVTDWELRRNMSEHARAGTYIDVDKPVVPIKYDGWIAGCAPISPARKDPIDFTFNVSWPSQSPNAPKTFVFNHRKAMDPCLHPRLLREHGQFLSLGKGAVPSHRMVPSFAYSQTLLHHDLTIAHTASWQAEISDEEAIPWEMKTDDRLHWRGSTTGIPLVRDMEWQFSHRIRMMDWVEKGMDGNVTILLPPRSSEVRAGKGESVQKARYRPAMLDMAFSDIPGQCDPYVCKELARSYEFMKKQSQKELARYKYIFDIDGDTWSGHFKWLLSSHALIFKSTIYPEWFTDRLMPWVHYIPIQVDYSDLWDTLVFFRGDLKGDNNHEDLARKIASAGRDWSRTFWRKEDMTAYNYRVFLEYARIMSTDRAAMSYFHPGKRQGIQFF
;
A
#
# COMPACT_ATOMS: atom_id res chain seq x y z
N MET A 1 -6.78 21.59 19.75
CA MET A 1 -6.80 20.27 19.10
C MET A 1 -5.43 20.04 18.47
N HIS A 2 -4.98 18.80 18.30
CA HIS A 2 -3.82 18.53 17.44
C HIS A 2 -4.11 18.95 16.00
N GLU A 3 -3.09 19.32 15.23
CA GLU A 3 -3.29 19.82 13.87
C GLU A 3 -3.24 18.67 12.86
N PHE A 4 -4.27 18.52 12.04
CA PHE A 4 -4.35 17.50 10.99
C PHE A 4 -3.86 18.10 9.67
N LEU A 5 -2.58 17.90 9.37
CA LEU A 5 -1.93 18.50 8.21
C LEU A 5 -2.44 17.90 6.89
N SER A 6 -2.38 18.70 5.83
CA SER A 6 -2.86 18.30 4.49
C SER A 6 -2.07 17.13 3.89
N ASN A 7 -0.84 16.88 4.37
CA ASN A 7 0.06 15.80 3.97
C ASN A 7 -0.22 14.44 4.66
N GLY A 8 -1.23 14.35 5.54
CA GLY A 8 -1.62 13.10 6.22
C GLY A 8 -0.94 12.85 7.57
N LEU A 9 -0.11 13.77 8.04
CA LEU A 9 0.48 13.76 9.38
C LEU A 9 -0.33 14.62 10.35
N LEU A 10 -0.38 14.20 11.61
CA LEU A 10 -0.94 14.95 12.73
C LEU A 10 0.23 15.58 13.49
N GLU A 11 0.24 16.90 13.63
CA GLU A 11 1.24 17.62 14.40
C GLU A 11 0.83 17.73 15.89
N VAL A 12 1.78 17.44 16.77
CA VAL A 12 1.53 17.40 18.22
C VAL A 12 1.59 18.79 18.83
N ASN A 13 0.48 19.22 19.43
CA ASN A 13 0.44 20.33 20.37
C ASN A 13 0.78 19.80 21.79
N PRO A 14 1.90 20.22 22.41
CA PRO A 14 2.33 19.77 23.75
C PRO A 14 1.35 20.02 24.89
N GLU A 15 0.46 21.01 24.75
CA GLU A 15 -0.49 21.44 25.80
C GLU A 15 -1.76 20.58 25.86
N LEU A 16 -1.90 19.62 24.96
CA LEU A 16 -3.06 18.72 24.84
C LEU A 16 -2.70 17.29 25.30
N PRO A 17 -3.71 16.42 25.54
CA PRO A 17 -3.48 15.01 25.83
C PRO A 17 -2.67 14.27 24.75
N HIS A 18 -2.26 13.03 25.04
CA HIS A 18 -1.47 12.25 24.08
C HIS A 18 -2.21 12.05 22.73
N PRO A 19 -1.57 12.33 21.58
CA PRO A 19 -2.22 12.37 20.26
C PRO A 19 -2.87 11.04 19.85
N ILE A 20 -2.34 9.91 20.32
CA ILE A 20 -2.83 8.56 19.96
C ILE A 20 -4.30 8.36 20.40
N TYR A 21 -4.73 8.92 21.54
CA TYR A 21 -6.15 8.85 21.91
C TYR A 21 -7.05 9.56 20.89
N GLN A 22 -6.59 10.70 20.36
CA GLN A 22 -7.33 11.40 19.30
C GLN A 22 -7.31 10.61 17.99
N LEU A 23 -6.18 10.00 17.61
CA LEU A 23 -6.04 9.18 16.40
C LEU A 23 -6.97 7.95 16.43
N ILE A 24 -6.97 7.20 17.54
CA ILE A 24 -7.85 6.03 17.74
C ILE A 24 -9.33 6.45 17.64
N ASN A 25 -9.77 7.42 18.44
CA ASN A 25 -11.17 7.89 18.46
C ASN A 25 -11.61 8.46 17.09
N PHE A 26 -10.72 9.17 16.38
CA PHE A 26 -10.98 9.69 15.03
C PHE A 26 -11.15 8.55 14.01
N SER A 27 -10.27 7.55 14.03
CA SER A 27 -10.31 6.42 13.11
C SER A 27 -11.46 5.46 13.42
N GLU A 28 -11.80 5.21 14.68
CA GLU A 28 -12.98 4.42 15.08
C GLU A 28 -14.28 5.07 14.60
N ARG A 29 -14.42 6.40 14.73
CA ARG A 29 -15.57 7.13 14.19
C ARG A 29 -15.66 7.00 12.67
N LYS A 30 -14.54 7.11 11.95
CA LYS A 30 -14.48 6.92 10.50
C LYS A 30 -14.83 5.49 10.09
N TRP A 31 -14.33 4.50 10.81
CA TRP A 31 -14.62 3.09 10.55
C TRP A 31 -16.10 2.78 10.77
N LYS A 32 -16.67 3.22 11.90
CA LYS A 32 -18.11 3.09 12.17
C LYS A 32 -18.96 3.79 11.11
N ALA A 33 -18.59 4.99 10.68
CA ALA A 33 -19.30 5.71 9.62
C ALA A 33 -19.21 5.01 8.24
N LYS A 34 -18.07 4.37 7.93
CA LYS A 34 -17.89 3.54 6.72
C LYS A 34 -18.82 2.32 6.75
N LEU A 35 -18.80 1.54 7.83
CA LEU A 35 -19.69 0.39 8.01
C LEU A 35 -21.18 0.77 8.02
N GLN A 36 -21.53 1.95 8.55
CA GLN A 36 -22.92 2.44 8.54
C GLN A 36 -23.40 2.94 7.18
N ARG A 37 -22.49 3.34 6.28
CA ARG A 37 -22.80 3.78 4.91
C ARG A 37 -22.83 2.64 3.90
N ALA A 38 -22.19 1.50 4.20
CA ALA A 38 -22.12 0.36 3.30
C ALA A 38 -23.53 -0.04 2.80
N SER A 39 -23.67 -0.12 1.48
CA SER A 39 -24.93 -0.42 0.80
C SER A 39 -25.46 -1.79 1.20
N LYS A 40 -26.78 -1.90 1.33
CA LYS A 40 -27.51 -3.13 1.72
C LYS A 40 -28.49 -3.62 0.68
N THR A 41 -28.60 -2.92 -0.45
CA THR A 41 -29.35 -3.35 -1.62
C THR A 41 -28.63 -2.95 -2.90
N LEU A 42 -28.92 -3.63 -4.01
CA LEU A 42 -28.43 -3.25 -5.33
C LEU A 42 -28.76 -1.78 -5.67
N GLY A 43 -29.94 -1.29 -5.31
CA GLY A 43 -30.34 0.10 -5.56
C GLY A 43 -29.46 1.11 -4.84
N GLU A 44 -29.21 0.91 -3.54
CA GLU A 44 -28.29 1.73 -2.75
C GLU A 44 -26.86 1.68 -3.32
N ALA A 45 -26.39 0.51 -3.77
CA ALA A 45 -25.06 0.35 -4.36
C ALA A 45 -24.92 1.08 -5.71
N VAL A 46 -25.99 1.14 -6.52
CA VAL A 46 -26.02 1.97 -7.74
C VAL A 46 -25.99 3.46 -7.37
N ASP A 47 -26.78 3.89 -6.40
CA ASP A 47 -26.83 5.29 -5.95
C ASP A 47 -25.48 5.76 -5.36
N GLU A 48 -24.84 4.92 -4.53
CA GLU A 48 -23.53 5.22 -3.94
C GLU A 48 -22.41 5.21 -5.02
N TYR A 49 -22.47 4.29 -6.00
CA TYR A 49 -21.55 4.30 -7.15
C TYR A 49 -21.67 5.61 -7.94
N GLU A 50 -22.90 6.00 -8.34
CA GLU A 50 -23.14 7.23 -9.08
C GLU A 50 -22.71 8.46 -8.27
N ARG A 51 -22.99 8.48 -6.96
CA ARG A 51 -22.60 9.58 -6.05
C ARG A 51 -21.09 9.68 -5.87
N ARG A 52 -20.35 8.56 -5.87
CA ARG A 52 -18.88 8.54 -5.76
C ARG A 52 -18.19 8.88 -7.07
N TYR A 53 -18.53 8.17 -8.13
CA TYR A 53 -17.74 8.13 -9.37
C TYR A 53 -18.38 8.91 -10.53
N ARG A 54 -19.59 9.48 -10.34
CA ARG A 54 -20.31 10.33 -11.31
C ARG A 54 -20.54 9.67 -12.67
N ARG A 55 -20.65 8.35 -12.69
CA ARG A 55 -20.94 7.54 -13.89
C ARG A 55 -21.97 6.48 -13.52
N ALA A 56 -22.63 5.89 -14.50
CA ALA A 56 -23.38 4.66 -14.30
C ALA A 56 -22.41 3.49 -13.99
N PRO A 57 -22.81 2.49 -13.20
CA PRO A 57 -22.01 1.27 -12.98
C PRO A 57 -21.77 0.46 -14.27
N PRO A 58 -20.81 -0.49 -14.28
CA PRO A 58 -20.52 -1.32 -15.45
C PRO A 58 -21.64 -2.34 -15.69
N ARG A 59 -21.82 -2.74 -16.94
CA ARG A 59 -22.67 -3.89 -17.29
C ARG A 59 -22.10 -5.14 -16.62
N GLY A 60 -22.96 -5.88 -15.93
CA GLY A 60 -22.53 -6.94 -15.01
C GLY A 60 -22.41 -6.50 -13.55
N PHE A 61 -22.78 -5.27 -13.20
CA PHE A 61 -23.06 -4.88 -11.81
C PHE A 61 -24.30 -5.62 -11.24
N ASP A 62 -25.19 -6.09 -12.13
CA ASP A 62 -26.35 -6.94 -11.84
C ASP A 62 -26.14 -8.43 -12.21
N LYS A 63 -25.31 -8.74 -13.22
CA LYS A 63 -25.10 -10.08 -13.80
C LYS A 63 -23.63 -10.50 -13.69
N TRP A 64 -23.39 -11.65 -13.07
CA TRP A 64 -22.77 -11.63 -11.75
C TRP A 64 -23.54 -10.62 -10.91
N ARG A 65 -24.46 -11.09 -10.09
CA ARG A 65 -24.11 -11.35 -8.69
C ARG A 65 -23.07 -10.42 -8.03
N VAL A 66 -22.70 -9.21 -8.49
CA VAL A 66 -21.90 -8.29 -7.65
C VAL A 66 -22.65 -8.05 -6.37
N TRP A 67 -23.98 -7.88 -6.48
CA TRP A 67 -24.89 -7.93 -5.35
C TRP A 67 -25.12 -9.37 -4.82
N GLU A 68 -25.62 -10.31 -5.62
CA GLU A 68 -26.01 -11.65 -5.11
C GLU A 68 -24.84 -12.53 -4.59
N TYR A 69 -23.58 -12.21 -4.93
CA TYR A 69 -22.33 -12.83 -4.42
C TYR A 69 -21.84 -12.10 -3.17
N VAL A 70 -21.97 -10.76 -3.13
CA VAL A 70 -21.81 -9.98 -1.90
C VAL A 70 -22.78 -10.48 -0.83
N GLU A 71 -24.04 -10.74 -1.19
CA GLU A 71 -25.05 -11.34 -0.31
C GLU A 71 -24.69 -12.80 0.05
N LYS A 72 -24.53 -13.68 -0.95
CA LYS A 72 -24.25 -15.11 -0.73
C LYS A 72 -23.01 -15.35 0.12
N ASN A 73 -21.96 -14.54 -0.07
CA ASN A 73 -20.67 -14.68 0.63
C ASN A 73 -20.47 -13.63 1.73
N ASN A 74 -21.50 -12.83 2.06
CA ASN A 74 -21.49 -11.85 3.15
C ASN A 74 -20.30 -10.86 3.10
N VAL A 75 -20.05 -10.25 1.93
CA VAL A 75 -18.99 -9.25 1.72
C VAL A 75 -19.40 -7.91 2.34
N GLN A 76 -18.64 -7.43 3.33
CA GLN A 76 -19.07 -6.34 4.22
C GLN A 76 -18.92 -4.92 3.64
N LEU A 77 -18.12 -4.71 2.58
CA LEU A 77 -17.83 -3.38 2.01
C LEU A 77 -18.00 -3.37 0.48
N PRO A 78 -19.24 -3.46 -0.05
CA PRO A 78 -19.51 -3.49 -1.48
C PRO A 78 -19.23 -2.17 -2.23
N ASP A 79 -19.00 -1.07 -1.53
CA ASP A 79 -18.77 0.25 -2.13
C ASP A 79 -17.30 0.71 -2.07
N GLU A 80 -16.44 0.02 -1.31
CA GLU A 80 -15.09 0.50 -0.98
C GLU A 80 -14.03 -0.01 -1.97
N TYR A 81 -14.21 0.39 -3.23
CA TYR A 81 -13.37 0.02 -4.37
C TYR A 81 -12.59 1.23 -4.95
N ASP A 82 -12.47 2.33 -4.19
CA ASP A 82 -11.94 3.62 -4.64
C ASP A 82 -10.55 3.53 -5.33
N GLN A 83 -9.68 2.61 -4.91
CA GLN A 83 -8.40 2.33 -5.59
C GLN A 83 -8.56 1.99 -7.07
N ILE A 84 -9.50 1.11 -7.43
CA ILE A 84 -9.77 0.69 -8.81
C ILE A 84 -10.07 1.92 -9.69
N TYR A 85 -10.90 2.84 -9.21
CA TYR A 85 -11.26 4.05 -9.95
C TYR A 85 -10.11 5.05 -10.01
N ARG A 86 -9.29 5.22 -8.97
CA ARG A 86 -8.13 6.14 -9.01
C ARG A 86 -7.07 5.72 -10.03
N ASP A 87 -6.99 4.42 -10.31
CA ASP A 87 -6.08 3.85 -11.30
C ASP A 87 -6.68 3.91 -12.71
N LEU A 88 -7.98 3.62 -12.83
CA LEU A 88 -8.69 3.57 -14.11
C LEU A 88 -9.21 4.92 -14.63
N GLU A 89 -9.41 5.93 -13.76
CA GLU A 89 -9.97 7.26 -14.10
C GLU A 89 -9.26 7.93 -15.30
N PRO A 90 -7.91 7.98 -15.39
CA PRO A 90 -7.25 8.68 -16.48
C PRO A 90 -7.55 8.05 -17.86
N TYR A 91 -7.70 6.72 -17.92
CA TYR A 91 -7.90 6.00 -19.18
C TYR A 91 -9.29 6.23 -19.80
N TRP A 92 -10.26 6.76 -19.04
CA TRP A 92 -11.52 7.25 -19.61
C TRP A 92 -11.29 8.41 -20.60
N GLY A 93 -10.26 9.24 -20.38
CA GLY A 93 -9.85 10.33 -21.26
C GLY A 93 -9.00 9.90 -22.45
N VAL A 94 -8.91 8.61 -22.74
CA VAL A 94 -8.25 8.06 -23.94
C VAL A 94 -9.29 7.32 -24.78
N ASN A 95 -9.18 7.46 -26.10
CA ASN A 95 -10.04 6.75 -27.04
C ASN A 95 -9.82 5.22 -26.90
N PRO A 96 -10.88 4.40 -26.81
CA PRO A 96 -10.75 2.94 -26.76
C PRO A 96 -9.89 2.34 -27.88
N ILE A 97 -9.95 2.89 -29.10
CA ILE A 97 -9.15 2.40 -30.24
C ILE A 97 -7.66 2.54 -29.95
N ASP A 98 -7.27 3.68 -29.36
CA ASP A 98 -5.89 3.96 -28.98
C ASP A 98 -5.44 3.13 -27.77
N LEU A 99 -6.32 2.89 -26.79
CA LEU A 99 -6.01 1.97 -25.69
C LEU A 99 -5.74 0.54 -26.19
N ASN A 100 -6.58 0.02 -27.08
CA ASN A 100 -6.38 -1.30 -27.66
C ASN A 100 -5.10 -1.36 -28.52
N ARG A 101 -4.75 -0.27 -29.21
CA ARG A 101 -3.46 -0.14 -29.92
C ARG A 101 -2.28 -0.18 -28.94
N ILE A 102 -2.30 0.62 -27.88
CA ILE A 102 -1.24 0.67 -26.86
C ILE A 102 -1.06 -0.69 -26.18
N VAL A 103 -2.15 -1.36 -25.78
CA VAL A 103 -2.09 -2.71 -25.19
C VAL A 103 -1.48 -3.70 -26.18
N LYS A 104 -1.92 -3.70 -27.44
CA LYS A 104 -1.37 -4.59 -28.47
C LYS A 104 0.10 -4.33 -28.80
N GLU A 105 0.55 -3.07 -28.75
CA GLU A 105 1.97 -2.70 -28.82
C GLU A 105 2.75 -3.28 -27.62
N TRP A 106 2.15 -3.29 -26.41
CA TRP A 106 2.79 -3.76 -25.18
C TRP A 106 2.78 -5.28 -24.98
N GLU A 107 1.84 -6.03 -25.58
CA GLU A 107 1.81 -7.52 -25.52
C GLU A 107 3.13 -8.17 -26.01
N GLY A 108 3.89 -7.47 -26.86
CA GLY A 108 5.20 -7.93 -27.36
C GLY A 108 6.41 -7.33 -26.65
N HIS A 109 6.22 -6.49 -25.62
CA HIS A 109 7.32 -5.86 -24.89
C HIS A 109 8.13 -6.91 -24.12
N GLU A 110 9.44 -6.68 -23.94
CA GLU A 110 10.31 -7.52 -23.10
C GLU A 110 9.75 -7.66 -21.68
N ASP A 111 9.83 -8.88 -21.13
CA ASP A 111 9.35 -9.22 -19.79
C ASP A 111 7.91 -8.71 -19.55
N SER A 112 6.97 -9.23 -20.36
CA SER A 112 5.53 -9.06 -20.16
C SER A 112 4.78 -10.40 -20.29
N PHE A 113 3.56 -10.46 -19.76
CA PHE A 113 2.64 -11.56 -20.03
C PHE A 113 1.20 -11.05 -20.19
N THR A 114 0.39 -11.75 -20.99
CA THR A 114 -0.97 -11.32 -21.33
C THR A 114 -1.98 -12.38 -20.91
N LEU A 115 -2.90 -11.98 -20.03
CA LEU A 115 -4.12 -12.72 -19.74
C LEU A 115 -5.25 -12.21 -20.61
N ALA A 116 -6.02 -13.11 -21.21
CA ALA A 116 -7.21 -12.75 -21.96
C ALA A 116 -8.39 -13.63 -21.59
N LYS A 117 -9.58 -13.06 -21.80
CA LYS A 117 -10.84 -13.78 -21.85
C LYS A 117 -11.49 -13.55 -23.21
N GLU A 118 -11.92 -14.63 -23.83
CA GLU A 118 -12.72 -14.62 -25.07
C GLU A 118 -14.16 -15.09 -24.76
N ASP A 119 -15.08 -14.92 -25.72
CA ASP A 119 -16.47 -15.37 -25.54
C ASP A 119 -16.55 -16.89 -25.51
N GLY A 120 -17.24 -17.45 -24.50
CA GLY A 120 -17.32 -18.90 -24.27
C GLY A 120 -16.04 -19.55 -23.72
N HIS A 121 -14.96 -18.80 -23.53
CA HIS A 121 -13.68 -19.30 -23.00
C HIS A 121 -13.42 -18.82 -21.57
N ARG A 122 -12.59 -19.57 -20.84
CA ARG A 122 -12.06 -19.17 -19.53
C ARG A 122 -10.90 -18.18 -19.67
N ILE A 123 -10.66 -17.39 -18.63
CA ILE A 123 -9.45 -16.56 -18.54
C ILE A 123 -8.22 -17.45 -18.69
N GLY A 124 -7.32 -17.10 -19.60
CA GLY A 124 -6.12 -17.86 -19.89
C GLY A 124 -4.96 -16.97 -20.29
N LEU A 125 -3.75 -17.51 -20.14
CA LEU A 125 -2.54 -16.92 -20.69
C LEU A 125 -2.55 -17.08 -22.22
N VAL A 126 -2.42 -15.98 -22.95
CA VAL A 126 -2.43 -15.98 -24.43
C VAL A 126 -1.13 -15.52 -25.06
N ASN A 127 -0.27 -14.81 -24.32
CA ASN A 127 1.05 -14.39 -24.79
C ASN A 127 2.00 -14.16 -23.60
N TYR A 128 3.30 -14.34 -23.79
CA TYR A 128 4.34 -14.01 -22.81
C TYR A 128 5.72 -13.85 -23.49
N THR A 129 6.56 -13.00 -22.92
CA THR A 129 7.88 -12.62 -23.45
C THR A 129 8.96 -12.60 -22.36
N ILE A 130 8.77 -13.42 -21.33
CA ILE A 130 9.62 -13.50 -20.13
C ILE A 130 10.99 -14.09 -20.50
N ARG A 131 12.08 -13.37 -20.23
CA ARG A 131 13.45 -13.79 -20.57
C ARG A 131 14.05 -14.79 -19.59
N ASN A 132 13.76 -14.65 -18.30
CA ASN A 132 14.40 -15.47 -17.25
C ASN A 132 13.53 -16.70 -16.88
N PRO A 133 14.02 -17.95 -17.06
CA PRO A 133 13.30 -19.16 -16.65
C PRO A 133 12.92 -19.19 -15.17
N ASP A 134 13.72 -18.60 -14.29
CA ASP A 134 13.50 -18.65 -12.84
C ASP A 134 12.30 -17.80 -12.39
N THR A 135 12.04 -16.67 -13.06
CA THR A 135 10.84 -15.86 -12.82
C THR A 135 9.62 -16.41 -13.57
N HIS A 136 9.85 -17.10 -14.69
CA HIS A 136 8.80 -17.63 -15.56
C HIS A 136 7.81 -18.53 -14.82
N ALA A 137 8.28 -19.51 -14.03
CA ALA A 137 7.40 -20.47 -13.34
C ALA A 137 6.45 -19.79 -12.34
N HIS A 138 6.97 -18.93 -11.45
CA HIS A 138 6.16 -18.23 -10.45
C HIS A 138 5.12 -17.30 -11.08
N VAL A 139 5.47 -16.63 -12.18
CA VAL A 139 4.56 -15.74 -12.91
C VAL A 139 3.42 -16.52 -13.56
N LEU A 140 3.72 -17.66 -14.19
CA LEU A 140 2.70 -18.56 -14.76
C LEU A 140 1.76 -19.10 -13.69
N ASP A 141 2.29 -19.48 -12.52
CA ASP A 141 1.45 -19.93 -11.40
C ASP A 141 0.57 -18.80 -10.86
N GLY A 142 1.09 -17.59 -10.68
CA GLY A 142 0.29 -16.42 -10.29
C GLY A 142 -0.83 -16.12 -11.29
N ALA A 143 -0.53 -16.18 -12.59
CA ALA A 143 -1.48 -16.02 -13.68
C ALA A 143 -2.58 -17.11 -13.68
N ARG A 144 -2.19 -18.39 -13.49
CA ARG A 144 -3.12 -19.52 -13.37
C ARG A 144 -4.02 -19.39 -12.14
N MET A 145 -3.46 -19.05 -10.97
CA MET A 145 -4.22 -18.89 -9.73
C MET A 145 -5.23 -17.72 -9.81
N LEU A 146 -4.93 -16.67 -10.59
CA LEU A 146 -5.88 -15.58 -10.85
C LEU A 146 -7.05 -16.06 -11.75
N GLY A 147 -6.75 -16.88 -12.76
CA GLY A 147 -7.77 -17.57 -13.55
C GLY A 147 -8.67 -18.45 -12.68
N GLU A 148 -8.07 -19.30 -11.85
CA GLU A 148 -8.80 -20.19 -10.91
C GLU A 148 -9.65 -19.43 -9.88
N MET A 149 -9.16 -18.30 -9.36
CA MET A 149 -9.91 -17.39 -8.47
C MET A 149 -11.14 -16.77 -9.14
N LEU A 150 -11.13 -16.70 -10.48
CA LEU A 150 -12.17 -16.17 -11.34
C LEU A 150 -12.81 -17.26 -12.22
N GLU A 151 -12.67 -18.54 -11.88
CA GLU A 151 -13.26 -19.65 -12.66
C GLU A 151 -14.78 -19.66 -12.50
N ASP A 152 -15.26 -19.56 -11.25
CA ASP A 152 -16.65 -19.15 -10.96
C ASP A 152 -16.93 -17.88 -11.78
N ALA A 153 -16.11 -16.84 -11.51
CA ALA A 153 -15.99 -15.52 -12.14
C ALA A 153 -16.37 -15.38 -13.64
N ASN A 154 -16.19 -16.45 -14.40
CA ASN A 154 -15.93 -16.38 -15.82
C ASN A 154 -17.16 -16.14 -16.69
N GLU A 155 -18.32 -16.75 -16.39
CA GLU A 155 -19.50 -16.67 -17.28
C GLU A 155 -19.95 -15.22 -17.53
N PHE A 156 -19.88 -14.38 -16.49
CA PHE A 156 -20.37 -13.00 -16.54
C PHE A 156 -19.25 -11.95 -16.64
N LEU A 157 -17.99 -12.34 -16.89
CA LEU A 157 -16.95 -11.41 -17.32
C LEU A 157 -17.07 -11.17 -18.84
N PRO A 158 -17.07 -9.91 -19.31
CA PRO A 158 -16.94 -9.61 -20.73
C PRO A 158 -15.53 -9.99 -21.25
N PRO A 159 -15.36 -10.15 -22.57
CA PRO A 159 -14.02 -10.33 -23.15
C PRO A 159 -13.06 -9.18 -22.80
N PHE A 160 -11.80 -9.52 -22.55
CA PHE A 160 -10.73 -8.56 -22.31
C PHE A 160 -9.37 -9.15 -22.69
N ARG A 161 -8.38 -8.27 -22.93
CA ARG A 161 -6.96 -8.62 -23.03
C ARG A 161 -6.19 -7.67 -22.12
N ALA A 162 -5.49 -8.21 -21.14
CA ALA A 162 -4.82 -7.47 -20.09
C ALA A 162 -3.35 -7.88 -20.02
N VAL A 163 -2.46 -6.89 -20.19
CA VAL A 163 -1.00 -7.08 -20.10
C VAL A 163 -0.55 -6.87 -18.66
N PHE A 164 0.37 -7.70 -18.21
CA PHE A 164 0.92 -7.72 -16.87
C PHE A 164 2.44 -7.62 -16.90
N HIS A 165 2.98 -6.89 -15.93
CA HIS A 165 4.39 -6.90 -15.59
C HIS A 165 4.71 -8.14 -14.71
N PRO A 166 5.74 -8.94 -15.02
CA PRO A 166 6.07 -10.18 -14.32
C PRO A 166 6.79 -9.96 -13.00
N HIS A 167 7.40 -8.79 -12.78
CA HIS A 167 8.09 -8.49 -11.52
C HIS A 167 7.15 -7.92 -10.47
N SER A 168 7.58 -7.97 -9.21
CA SER A 168 6.82 -7.42 -8.10
C SER A 168 6.79 -5.88 -8.10
N LYS A 169 7.84 -5.23 -8.61
CA LYS A 169 7.97 -3.77 -8.63
C LYS A 169 7.05 -3.15 -9.70
N PRO A 170 6.51 -1.95 -9.47
CA PRO A 170 5.88 -1.17 -10.55
C PRO A 170 6.92 -0.69 -11.56
N GLU A 171 6.49 -0.56 -12.81
CA GLU A 171 7.33 -0.19 -13.94
C GLU A 171 7.02 1.24 -14.43
N HIS A 172 5.74 1.60 -14.51
CA HIS A 172 5.33 2.72 -15.36
C HIS A 172 5.17 4.05 -14.60
N VAL A 173 6.24 4.85 -14.62
CA VAL A 173 6.25 6.21 -14.06
C VAL A 173 5.39 7.15 -14.91
N THR A 174 4.58 7.98 -14.25
CA THR A 174 3.64 8.91 -14.92
C THR A 174 4.13 10.35 -14.84
N ASP A 175 4.00 11.12 -15.92
CA ASP A 175 4.09 12.59 -15.83
C ASP A 175 2.75 13.15 -15.30
N TRP A 176 2.83 14.15 -14.42
CA TRP A 176 1.65 14.71 -13.77
C TRP A 176 0.74 15.46 -14.74
N GLU A 177 1.28 16.20 -15.70
CA GLU A 177 0.49 16.95 -16.68
C GLU A 177 -0.21 16.01 -17.66
N LEU A 178 0.44 14.91 -18.08
CA LEU A 178 -0.21 13.85 -18.86
C LEU A 178 -1.37 13.20 -18.08
N ARG A 179 -1.12 12.71 -16.85
CA ARG A 179 -2.16 12.09 -16.02
C ARG A 179 -3.32 13.05 -15.73
N ARG A 180 -3.00 14.32 -15.51
CA ARG A 180 -3.98 15.38 -15.27
C ARG A 180 -4.82 15.66 -16.51
N ASN A 181 -4.20 15.84 -17.69
CA ASN A 181 -4.92 16.11 -18.92
C ASN A 181 -5.85 14.95 -19.29
N MET A 182 -5.36 13.71 -19.20
CA MET A 182 -6.18 12.50 -19.32
C MET A 182 -7.37 12.51 -18.35
N SER A 183 -7.16 12.89 -17.08
CA SER A 183 -8.24 13.00 -16.09
C SER A 183 -9.20 14.19 -16.33
N GLU A 184 -8.79 15.23 -17.04
CA GLU A 184 -9.65 16.37 -17.40
C GLU A 184 -10.52 16.02 -18.63
N HIS A 185 -9.93 15.40 -19.65
CA HIS A 185 -10.67 14.80 -20.78
C HIS A 185 -11.68 13.73 -20.32
N ALA A 186 -11.29 12.85 -19.37
CA ALA A 186 -12.15 11.84 -18.76
C ALA A 186 -13.41 12.40 -18.07
N ARG A 187 -13.36 13.64 -17.57
CA ARG A 187 -14.50 14.35 -16.96
C ARG A 187 -15.31 15.16 -17.97
N ALA A 188 -14.71 15.50 -19.11
CA ALA A 188 -15.34 16.27 -20.17
C ALA A 188 -16.00 15.38 -21.25
N GLY A 189 -15.95 14.04 -21.11
CA GLY A 189 -16.48 13.11 -22.11
C GLY A 189 -15.69 13.10 -23.42
N THR A 190 -14.42 13.53 -23.40
CA THR A 190 -13.56 13.68 -24.60
C THR A 190 -12.27 12.87 -24.45
N TYR A 191 -11.44 12.85 -25.50
CA TYR A 191 -10.20 12.09 -25.53
C TYR A 191 -8.99 12.99 -25.82
N ILE A 192 -7.85 12.64 -25.22
CA ILE A 192 -6.54 13.14 -25.65
C ILE A 192 -6.17 12.54 -27.01
N ASP A 193 -5.33 13.26 -27.75
CA ASP A 193 -4.56 12.71 -28.88
C ASP A 193 -3.31 12.03 -28.32
N VAL A 194 -3.20 10.71 -28.46
CA VAL A 194 -2.08 9.94 -27.89
C VAL A 194 -0.80 9.98 -28.72
N ASP A 195 -0.89 10.39 -29.99
CA ASP A 195 0.26 10.45 -30.91
C ASP A 195 0.91 11.84 -30.90
N LYS A 196 0.19 12.87 -30.42
CA LYS A 196 0.76 14.20 -30.12
C LYS A 196 1.21 14.27 -28.65
N PRO A 197 2.46 14.67 -28.36
CA PRO A 197 2.90 14.84 -26.99
C PRO A 197 2.10 15.98 -26.32
N VAL A 198 1.25 15.60 -25.37
CA VAL A 198 0.52 16.53 -24.48
C VAL A 198 1.49 17.44 -23.71
N VAL A 199 2.69 16.93 -23.44
CA VAL A 199 3.73 17.58 -22.62
C VAL A 199 5.10 17.32 -23.27
N PRO A 200 6.01 18.31 -23.36
CA PRO A 200 7.41 18.06 -23.67
C PRO A 200 8.06 17.13 -22.63
N ILE A 201 9.01 16.27 -23.04
CA ILE A 201 9.69 15.35 -22.11
C ILE A 201 10.39 16.17 -21.02
N LYS A 202 9.97 15.96 -19.76
CA LYS A 202 10.68 16.48 -18.60
C LYS A 202 11.67 15.45 -18.11
N TYR A 203 12.95 15.74 -18.26
CA TYR A 203 14.06 14.97 -17.68
C TYR A 203 14.19 15.17 -16.15
N ASP A 204 13.08 15.49 -15.48
CA ASP A 204 13.01 15.75 -14.04
C ASP A 204 12.91 14.46 -13.21
N GLY A 205 12.70 13.30 -13.85
CA GLY A 205 12.63 12.00 -13.19
C GLY A 205 11.40 11.88 -12.27
N TRP A 206 11.56 11.34 -11.07
CA TRP A 206 10.47 11.10 -10.11
C TRP A 206 9.56 12.30 -9.88
N ILE A 207 10.15 13.50 -9.75
CA ILE A 207 9.37 14.72 -9.44
C ILE A 207 8.50 15.19 -10.63
N ALA A 208 8.69 14.67 -11.85
CA ALA A 208 7.78 14.94 -12.97
C ALA A 208 6.37 14.35 -12.74
N GLY A 209 6.24 13.29 -11.94
CA GLY A 209 4.96 12.74 -11.52
C GLY A 209 4.23 13.57 -10.45
N CYS A 210 4.83 14.67 -10.00
CA CYS A 210 4.27 15.53 -8.96
C CYS A 210 3.67 16.83 -9.49
N ALA A 211 2.61 17.29 -8.82
CA ALA A 211 1.97 18.57 -9.12
C ALA A 211 2.98 19.74 -8.98
N PRO A 212 2.98 20.74 -9.88
CA PRO A 212 3.89 21.90 -9.80
C PRO A 212 3.86 22.67 -8.47
N ILE A 213 2.76 22.56 -7.72
CA ILE A 213 2.59 23.20 -6.40
C ILE A 213 2.94 22.30 -5.20
N SER A 214 3.34 21.04 -5.43
CA SER A 214 3.65 20.08 -4.36
C SER A 214 4.95 20.42 -3.64
N PRO A 215 5.14 19.95 -2.39
CA PRO A 215 6.43 19.98 -1.72
C PRO A 215 7.59 19.52 -2.61
N ALA A 216 7.46 18.37 -3.29
CA ALA A 216 8.54 17.81 -4.13
C ALA A 216 8.94 18.66 -5.36
N ARG A 217 8.09 19.61 -5.79
CA ARG A 217 8.41 20.57 -6.87
C ARG A 217 8.89 21.93 -6.34
N LYS A 218 8.54 22.29 -5.11
CA LYS A 218 8.93 23.55 -4.45
C LYS A 218 10.27 23.47 -3.73
N ASP A 219 10.52 22.33 -3.09
CA ASP A 219 11.74 22.00 -2.35
C ASP A 219 12.18 20.60 -2.81
N PRO A 220 12.78 20.50 -4.02
CA PRO A 220 13.13 19.22 -4.62
C PRO A 220 14.28 18.56 -3.85
N ILE A 221 14.20 17.24 -3.68
CA ILE A 221 15.24 16.51 -2.95
C ILE A 221 16.55 16.48 -3.73
N ASP A 222 17.67 16.58 -3.00
CA ASP A 222 18.99 16.44 -3.58
C ASP A 222 19.35 14.94 -3.77
N PHE A 223 19.49 14.55 -5.03
CA PHE A 223 19.89 13.22 -5.49
C PHE A 223 21.41 13.10 -5.72
N THR A 224 22.21 14.13 -5.40
CA THR A 224 23.66 14.03 -5.52
C THR A 224 24.26 13.10 -4.46
N PHE A 225 25.11 12.19 -4.93
CA PHE A 225 25.81 11.22 -4.08
C PHE A 225 26.69 11.90 -3.04
N ASN A 226 26.81 11.29 -1.86
CA ASN A 226 27.67 11.71 -0.75
C ASN A 226 27.27 13.01 -0.03
N VAL A 227 26.13 13.62 -0.35
CA VAL A 227 25.54 14.65 0.53
C VAL A 227 25.05 13.97 1.80
N SER A 228 25.55 14.41 2.96
CA SER A 228 25.11 13.92 4.27
C SER A 228 23.63 14.17 4.47
N TRP A 229 22.88 13.12 4.83
CA TRP A 229 21.43 13.24 4.99
C TRP A 229 21.10 14.22 6.14
N PRO A 230 20.23 15.22 5.91
CA PRO A 230 19.92 16.20 6.94
C PRO A 230 19.22 15.52 8.12
N SER A 231 19.87 15.57 9.28
CA SER A 231 19.25 15.18 10.54
C SER A 231 17.93 15.94 10.71
N GLN A 232 16.91 15.28 11.27
CA GLN A 232 15.72 16.01 11.70
C GLN A 232 16.14 17.09 12.69
N SER A 233 15.56 18.29 12.56
CA SER A 233 15.81 19.37 13.52
C SER A 233 15.49 18.85 14.94
N PRO A 234 16.38 19.03 15.94
CA PRO A 234 16.08 18.65 17.33
C PRO A 234 14.82 19.33 17.89
N ASN A 235 14.38 20.42 17.26
CA ASN A 235 13.19 21.20 17.60
C ASN A 235 12.02 20.96 16.62
N ALA A 236 12.09 19.95 15.74
CA ALA A 236 10.96 19.59 14.89
C ALA A 236 9.77 19.16 15.77
N PRO A 237 8.53 19.57 15.44
CA PRO A 237 7.37 19.12 16.17
C PRO A 237 7.18 17.62 15.95
N LYS A 238 6.71 16.91 16.99
CA LYS A 238 6.35 15.49 16.87
C LYS A 238 5.17 15.35 15.89
N THR A 239 5.25 14.35 15.02
CA THR A 239 4.21 14.03 14.02
C THR A 239 3.79 12.56 14.14
N PHE A 240 2.56 12.25 13.74
CA PHE A 240 2.03 10.87 13.66
C PHE A 240 1.18 10.70 12.41
N VAL A 241 1.19 9.53 11.76
CA VAL A 241 0.38 9.28 10.56
C VAL A 241 -1.11 9.18 10.89
N PHE A 242 -1.98 10.09 10.41
CA PHE A 242 -3.44 9.92 10.48
C PHE A 242 -4.06 9.46 9.15
N ASN A 243 -3.36 9.63 8.03
CA ASN A 243 -3.79 9.16 6.71
C ASN A 243 -2.60 8.49 6.01
N HIS A 244 -2.53 7.16 6.10
CA HIS A 244 -1.39 6.39 5.61
C HIS A 244 -1.18 6.55 4.10
N ARG A 245 -2.24 6.56 3.28
CA ARG A 245 -2.11 6.80 1.83
C ARG A 245 -1.45 8.14 1.51
N LYS A 246 -1.71 9.20 2.28
CA LYS A 246 -1.03 10.48 2.10
C LYS A 246 0.41 10.48 2.64
N ALA A 247 0.70 9.71 3.68
CA ALA A 247 2.06 9.52 4.18
C ALA A 247 2.94 8.68 3.21
N MET A 248 2.33 7.82 2.37
CA MET A 248 3.00 7.09 1.28
C MET A 248 3.37 7.98 0.07
N ASP A 249 2.93 9.24 0.01
CA ASP A 249 3.03 10.09 -1.18
C ASP A 249 4.37 10.85 -1.25
N PRO A 250 5.31 10.49 -2.15
CA PRO A 250 6.58 11.20 -2.29
C PRO A 250 6.42 12.63 -2.82
N CYS A 251 5.28 12.99 -3.43
CA CYS A 251 5.02 14.37 -3.83
C CYS A 251 4.70 15.26 -2.62
N LEU A 252 4.15 14.68 -1.55
CA LEU A 252 3.88 15.34 -0.27
C LEU A 252 5.06 15.20 0.71
N HIS A 253 5.82 14.11 0.62
CA HIS A 253 6.96 13.77 1.47
C HIS A 253 8.21 13.46 0.63
N PRO A 254 8.93 14.49 0.12
CA PRO A 254 9.99 14.32 -0.88
C PRO A 254 11.16 13.44 -0.42
N ARG A 255 11.37 13.35 0.90
CA ARG A 255 12.37 12.48 1.54
C ARG A 255 12.23 11.01 1.13
N LEU A 256 11.01 10.52 0.90
CA LEU A 256 10.76 9.13 0.49
C LEU A 256 11.55 8.73 -0.75
N LEU A 257 11.82 9.67 -1.67
CA LEU A 257 12.55 9.44 -2.92
C LEU A 257 14.01 9.01 -2.72
N ARG A 258 14.62 9.32 -1.57
CA ARG A 258 15.99 8.91 -1.18
C ARG A 258 16.02 8.03 0.08
N GLU A 259 14.92 7.98 0.83
CA GLU A 259 14.77 7.15 2.03
C GLU A 259 14.19 5.75 1.78
N HIS A 260 13.63 5.48 0.60
CA HIS A 260 13.04 4.19 0.25
C HIS A 260 13.69 3.57 -0.99
N GLY A 261 14.10 2.31 -0.87
CA GLY A 261 14.88 1.59 -1.88
C GLY A 261 14.27 1.54 -3.28
N GLN A 262 12.92 1.51 -3.39
CA GLN A 262 12.19 1.60 -4.67
C GLN A 262 12.54 2.83 -5.51
N PHE A 263 12.72 3.99 -4.87
CA PHE A 263 13.03 5.25 -5.57
C PHE A 263 14.54 5.47 -5.63
N LEU A 264 15.22 5.20 -4.51
CA LEU A 264 16.66 5.32 -4.33
C LEU A 264 17.46 4.48 -5.35
N SER A 265 16.99 3.27 -5.70
CA SER A 265 17.67 2.40 -6.67
C SER A 265 17.77 2.96 -8.09
N LEU A 266 17.02 4.03 -8.39
CA LEU A 266 17.01 4.69 -9.71
C LEU A 266 17.49 6.16 -9.62
N GLY A 267 18.04 6.58 -8.48
CA GLY A 267 18.50 7.95 -8.25
C GLY A 267 17.40 8.98 -8.52
N LYS A 268 17.62 9.88 -9.49
CA LYS A 268 16.63 10.88 -9.92
C LYS A 268 15.32 10.25 -10.45
N GLY A 269 15.36 8.98 -10.84
CA GLY A 269 14.21 8.22 -11.35
C GLY A 269 14.16 8.14 -12.87
N ALA A 270 13.33 7.22 -13.37
CA ALA A 270 13.10 7.07 -14.81
C ALA A 270 12.41 8.32 -15.40
N VAL A 271 12.69 8.58 -16.67
CA VAL A 271 11.93 9.57 -17.46
C VAL A 271 10.51 9.02 -17.66
N PRO A 272 9.45 9.77 -17.34
CA PRO A 272 8.08 9.28 -17.54
C PRO A 272 7.77 8.97 -19.00
N SER A 273 6.89 7.98 -19.23
CA SER A 273 6.45 7.63 -20.57
C SER A 273 5.62 8.74 -21.23
N HIS A 274 5.75 8.87 -22.56
CA HIS A 274 4.89 9.73 -23.39
C HIS A 274 3.42 9.32 -23.40
N ARG A 275 3.14 8.04 -23.15
CA ARG A 275 1.80 7.43 -23.17
C ARG A 275 1.63 6.59 -21.92
N MET A 276 0.49 6.72 -21.24
CA MET A 276 0.16 5.84 -20.12
C MET A 276 -0.21 4.45 -20.65
N VAL A 277 0.43 3.40 -20.13
CA VAL A 277 0.19 2.01 -20.54
C VAL A 277 -0.69 1.35 -19.47
N PRO A 278 -1.90 0.85 -19.81
CA PRO A 278 -2.78 0.18 -18.86
C PRO A 278 -2.33 -1.27 -18.60
N SER A 279 -1.12 -1.40 -18.06
CA SER A 279 -0.49 -2.66 -17.62
C SER A 279 -0.79 -2.91 -16.15
N PHE A 280 -0.84 -4.18 -15.76
CA PHE A 280 -1.09 -4.63 -14.39
C PHE A 280 0.21 -5.01 -13.67
N ALA A 281 0.34 -4.62 -12.40
CA ALA A 281 1.47 -5.02 -11.55
C ALA A 281 1.00 -5.50 -10.17
N TYR A 282 1.86 -6.26 -9.50
CA TYR A 282 1.58 -6.76 -8.14
C TYR A 282 1.53 -5.63 -7.10
N SER A 283 2.30 -4.55 -7.29
CA SER A 283 2.16 -3.31 -6.51
C SER A 283 2.38 -2.06 -7.34
N GLN A 284 1.97 -0.92 -6.78
CA GLN A 284 2.19 0.42 -7.31
C GLN A 284 2.69 1.36 -6.20
N THR A 285 3.33 2.47 -6.58
CA THR A 285 3.44 3.65 -5.70
C THR A 285 2.67 4.80 -6.32
N LEU A 286 2.46 5.90 -5.57
CA LEU A 286 1.64 7.01 -6.03
C LEU A 286 2.20 7.81 -7.23
N LEU A 287 3.43 7.53 -7.67
CA LEU A 287 4.01 8.08 -8.91
C LEU A 287 3.74 7.20 -10.16
N HIS A 288 3.34 5.95 -9.94
CA HIS A 288 3.16 4.97 -10.99
C HIS A 288 1.70 4.92 -11.47
N HIS A 289 1.47 4.28 -12.62
CA HIS A 289 0.11 4.07 -13.19
C HIS A 289 -0.21 2.62 -13.53
N ASP A 290 0.62 1.69 -13.08
CA ASP A 290 0.37 0.25 -13.07
C ASP A 290 -0.94 -0.05 -12.32
N LEU A 291 -1.79 -0.88 -12.90
CA LEU A 291 -3.09 -1.26 -12.35
C LEU A 291 -2.93 -2.36 -11.29
N THR A 292 -3.50 -2.17 -10.10
CA THR A 292 -3.35 -3.12 -8.98
C THR A 292 -4.57 -4.05 -8.80
N ILE A 293 -4.28 -5.36 -8.77
CA ILE A 293 -5.23 -6.43 -8.45
C ILE A 293 -5.07 -6.93 -7.00
N ALA A 294 -6.08 -7.66 -6.51
CA ALA A 294 -5.97 -8.50 -5.33
C ALA A 294 -5.19 -9.78 -5.68
N HIS A 295 -3.86 -9.67 -5.69
CA HIS A 295 -2.96 -10.71 -6.15
C HIS A 295 -2.77 -11.85 -5.13
N THR A 296 -2.62 -13.07 -5.64
CA THR A 296 -2.52 -14.31 -4.86
C THR A 296 -1.24 -14.43 -4.05
N ALA A 297 -0.16 -13.73 -4.41
CA ALA A 297 1.08 -13.71 -3.62
C ALA A 297 0.93 -13.03 -2.24
N SER A 298 -0.14 -12.27 -2.01
CA SER A 298 -0.51 -11.76 -0.68
C SER A 298 -1.56 -12.63 0.04
N TRP A 299 -1.94 -13.78 -0.53
CA TRP A 299 -2.76 -14.77 0.16
C TRP A 299 -1.86 -15.71 0.98
N GLN A 300 -1.98 -15.63 2.30
CA GLN A 300 -1.46 -16.64 3.22
C GLN A 300 -2.60 -17.22 4.06
N ALA A 301 -2.48 -18.51 4.40
CA ALA A 301 -3.39 -19.14 5.33
C ALA A 301 -3.35 -18.43 6.69
N GLU A 302 -4.52 -18.27 7.30
CA GLU A 302 -4.65 -17.69 8.62
C GLU A 302 -4.30 -18.71 9.71
N ILE A 303 -3.86 -18.23 10.85
CA ILE A 303 -3.70 -19.09 12.03
C ILE A 303 -5.10 -19.50 12.54
N SER A 304 -5.29 -20.81 12.71
CA SER A 304 -6.48 -21.39 13.34
C SER A 304 -6.69 -20.88 14.77
N ASP A 305 -7.88 -21.03 15.34
CA ASP A 305 -8.09 -20.62 16.74
C ASP A 305 -7.39 -21.55 17.75
N GLU A 306 -7.09 -22.78 17.35
CA GLU A 306 -6.32 -23.76 18.10
C GLU A 306 -4.81 -23.47 18.11
N GLU A 307 -4.27 -22.89 17.02
CA GLU A 307 -2.84 -22.54 16.90
C GLU A 307 -2.54 -21.11 17.35
N ALA A 308 -3.53 -20.23 17.39
CA ALA A 308 -3.34 -18.82 17.72
C ALA A 308 -3.08 -18.61 19.21
N ILE A 309 -1.94 -17.99 19.54
CA ILE A 309 -1.59 -17.60 20.90
C ILE A 309 -2.47 -16.39 21.31
N PRO A 310 -3.33 -16.51 22.34
CA PRO A 310 -4.12 -15.38 22.85
C PRO A 310 -3.22 -14.26 23.39
N TRP A 311 -3.69 -13.02 23.39
CA TRP A 311 -2.92 -11.84 23.84
C TRP A 311 -2.23 -12.06 25.20
N GLU A 312 -2.99 -12.55 26.19
CA GLU A 312 -2.51 -12.77 27.56
C GLU A 312 -1.49 -13.92 27.71
N MET A 313 -1.32 -14.75 26.67
CA MET A 313 -0.35 -15.85 26.64
C MET A 313 0.90 -15.52 25.80
N LYS A 314 0.96 -14.33 25.20
CA LYS A 314 2.16 -13.84 24.50
C LYS A 314 3.24 -13.51 25.53
N THR A 315 4.45 -13.99 25.27
CA THR A 315 5.53 -14.05 26.27
C THR A 315 6.60 -12.99 26.07
N ASP A 316 6.50 -12.17 25.02
CA ASP A 316 7.50 -11.14 24.71
C ASP A 316 6.83 -9.81 24.34
N ASP A 317 7.13 -8.80 25.16
CA ASP A 317 6.61 -7.43 25.07
C ASP A 317 7.55 -6.49 24.33
N ARG A 318 8.58 -7.01 23.65
CA ARG A 318 9.47 -6.23 22.78
C ARG A 318 8.87 -6.09 21.38
N LEU A 319 9.17 -4.98 20.70
CA LEU A 319 8.86 -4.82 19.28
C LEU A 319 9.76 -5.75 18.46
N HIS A 320 9.14 -6.69 17.76
CA HIS A 320 9.84 -7.68 16.98
C HIS A 320 10.02 -7.29 15.51
N TRP A 321 11.21 -7.58 14.96
CA TRP A 321 11.42 -7.74 13.52
C TRP A 321 12.53 -8.74 13.20
N ARG A 322 12.30 -9.62 12.22
CA ARG A 322 13.32 -10.52 11.67
C ARG A 322 13.11 -10.72 10.17
N GLY A 323 14.03 -10.21 9.36
CA GLY A 323 13.96 -10.32 7.91
C GLY A 323 15.31 -10.19 7.22
N SER A 324 15.35 -10.51 5.94
CA SER A 324 16.54 -10.41 5.10
C SER A 324 16.89 -8.96 4.76
N THR A 325 18.08 -8.77 4.20
CA THR A 325 18.63 -7.49 3.72
C THR A 325 17.97 -6.98 2.43
N THR A 326 16.77 -7.46 2.05
CA THR A 326 16.02 -6.95 0.89
C THR A 326 15.59 -5.49 1.07
N GLY A 327 15.24 -4.81 -0.02
CA GLY A 327 14.84 -3.41 -0.01
C GLY A 327 15.42 -2.62 -1.17
N ILE A 328 16.64 -2.96 -1.55
CA ILE A 328 17.44 -2.34 -2.62
C ILE A 328 18.51 -3.34 -3.09
N PRO A 329 18.97 -3.31 -4.36
CA PRO A 329 20.19 -4.01 -4.73
C PRO A 329 21.40 -3.47 -3.96
N LEU A 330 22.14 -4.35 -3.27
CA LEU A 330 23.19 -3.98 -2.32
C LEU A 330 24.58 -4.05 -2.97
N VAL A 331 24.89 -3.06 -3.81
CA VAL A 331 26.16 -2.97 -4.56
C VAL A 331 26.95 -1.72 -4.21
N ARG A 332 28.27 -1.76 -4.36
CA ARG A 332 29.19 -0.66 -3.98
C ARG A 332 28.85 0.70 -4.57
N ASP A 333 28.34 0.74 -5.80
CA ASP A 333 28.07 1.98 -6.54
C ASP A 333 26.65 2.54 -6.28
N MET A 334 25.99 2.13 -5.18
CA MET A 334 24.67 2.58 -4.75
C MET A 334 24.68 3.08 -3.29
N GLU A 335 23.91 4.14 -2.98
CA GLU A 335 23.77 4.66 -1.60
C GLU A 335 22.84 3.78 -0.74
N TRP A 336 23.05 2.46 -0.72
CA TRP A 336 22.17 1.51 -0.02
C TRP A 336 21.99 1.79 1.49
N GLN A 337 22.91 2.56 2.09
CA GLN A 337 22.84 3.04 3.46
C GLN A 337 21.57 3.85 3.74
N PHE A 338 21.00 4.56 2.75
CA PHE A 338 19.76 5.32 2.90
C PHE A 338 18.48 4.48 2.67
N SER A 339 18.60 3.20 2.31
CA SER A 339 17.43 2.34 2.14
C SER A 339 16.71 2.06 3.47
N HIS A 340 15.39 1.90 3.40
CA HIS A 340 14.50 1.80 4.57
C HIS A 340 14.96 0.70 5.58
N ARG A 341 15.37 -0.50 5.14
CA ARG A 341 15.81 -1.56 6.06
C ARG A 341 17.18 -1.31 6.68
N ILE A 342 18.09 -0.73 5.92
CA ILE A 342 19.43 -0.40 6.42
C ILE A 342 19.33 0.72 7.45
N ARG A 343 18.55 1.78 7.15
CA ARG A 343 18.23 2.85 8.11
C ARG A 343 17.52 2.36 9.36
N MET A 344 16.62 1.38 9.23
CA MET A 344 15.98 0.74 10.39
C MET A 344 17.04 0.06 11.28
N MET A 345 18.00 -0.65 10.70
CA MET A 345 19.06 -1.30 11.48
C MET A 345 20.09 -0.31 12.03
N ASP A 346 20.37 0.79 11.34
CA ASP A 346 21.13 1.91 11.93
C ASP A 346 20.39 2.55 13.13
N TRP A 347 19.06 2.66 13.04
CA TRP A 347 18.20 3.16 14.12
C TRP A 347 18.16 2.20 15.33
N VAL A 348 18.25 0.88 15.12
CA VAL A 348 18.34 -0.15 16.17
C VAL A 348 19.76 -0.25 16.77
N GLU A 349 20.79 -0.39 15.93
CA GLU A 349 22.13 -0.85 16.33
C GLU A 349 23.17 0.27 16.37
N LYS A 350 23.21 1.19 15.40
CA LYS A 350 24.27 2.23 15.35
C LYS A 350 23.93 3.50 16.10
N GLY A 351 22.65 3.76 16.36
CA GLY A 351 22.19 4.91 17.16
C GLY A 351 22.46 4.83 18.67
N MET A 352 23.24 3.87 19.17
CA MET A 352 23.32 3.55 20.62
C MET A 352 23.93 4.66 21.49
N ASP A 353 24.84 5.48 20.98
CA ASP A 353 25.50 6.57 21.73
C ASP A 353 24.60 7.82 21.89
N GLY A 354 23.42 7.81 21.27
CA GLY A 354 22.49 8.94 21.25
C GLY A 354 21.35 8.85 22.27
N ASN A 355 20.83 10.01 22.65
CA ASN A 355 19.50 10.11 23.25
C ASN A 355 18.41 10.11 22.17
N VAL A 356 17.18 9.75 22.57
CA VAL A 356 15.96 9.97 21.78
C VAL A 356 14.94 10.69 22.67
N THR A 357 14.29 11.72 22.14
CA THR A 357 13.15 12.36 22.81
C THR A 357 11.89 11.55 22.52
N ILE A 358 11.24 11.03 23.57
CA ILE A 358 10.00 10.25 23.48
C ILE A 358 8.86 10.95 24.22
N LEU A 359 7.66 10.96 23.64
CA LEU A 359 6.45 11.24 24.39
C LEU A 359 6.24 10.09 25.38
N LEU A 360 6.22 10.42 26.67
CA LEU A 360 6.01 9.42 27.72
C LEU A 360 4.59 8.87 27.68
N PRO A 361 4.37 7.62 28.13
CA PRO A 361 3.04 7.05 28.19
C PRO A 361 2.24 7.81 29.26
N PRO A 362 1.10 8.42 28.90
CA PRO A 362 0.31 9.21 29.83
C PRO A 362 -0.34 8.32 30.89
N ARG A 363 -0.47 8.81 32.13
CA ARG A 363 -1.16 8.08 33.21
C ARG A 363 -2.69 8.05 33.05
N SER A 364 -3.24 8.98 32.27
CA SER A 364 -4.65 9.05 31.89
C SER A 364 -4.83 9.89 30.63
N SER A 365 -6.00 9.79 30.00
CA SER A 365 -6.38 10.56 28.81
C SER A 365 -6.52 12.07 29.01
N GLU A 366 -6.29 12.57 30.23
CA GLU A 366 -6.27 14.01 30.57
C GLU A 366 -4.84 14.56 30.70
N VAL A 367 -3.83 13.67 30.85
CA VAL A 367 -2.43 14.07 30.99
C VAL A 367 -1.90 14.60 29.65
N ARG A 368 -1.33 15.81 29.69
CA ARG A 368 -0.73 16.48 28.54
C ARG A 368 0.46 15.68 27.99
N ALA A 369 0.62 15.65 26.67
CA ALA A 369 1.74 15.01 25.98
C ALA A 369 3.09 15.65 26.34
N GLY A 370 3.11 16.97 26.57
CA GLY A 370 4.33 17.72 26.80
C GLY A 370 5.27 17.72 25.59
N LYS A 371 6.55 18.02 25.83
CA LYS A 371 7.60 18.02 24.79
C LYS A 371 8.33 16.67 24.65
N GLY A 372 7.91 15.67 25.41
CA GLY A 372 8.63 14.41 25.60
C GLY A 372 9.86 14.53 26.51
N GLU A 373 10.44 13.38 26.83
CA GLU A 373 11.65 13.25 27.65
C GLU A 373 12.79 12.62 26.85
N SER A 374 14.01 13.12 27.07
CA SER A 374 15.23 12.63 26.43
C SER A 374 15.76 11.39 27.15
N VAL A 375 15.63 10.21 26.53
CA VAL A 375 16.09 8.93 27.09
C VAL A 375 17.29 8.36 26.33
N GLN A 376 18.16 7.63 27.03
CA GLN A 376 19.33 6.97 26.44
C GLN A 376 18.91 5.72 25.65
N LYS A 377 19.22 5.69 24.33
CA LYS A 377 18.89 4.55 23.46
C LYS A 377 19.53 3.25 23.93
N ALA A 378 20.80 3.28 24.39
CA ALA A 378 21.50 2.13 24.94
C ALA A 378 20.75 1.42 26.09
N ARG A 379 19.94 2.16 26.87
CA ARG A 379 19.11 1.58 27.95
C ARG A 379 17.76 1.07 27.45
N TYR A 380 17.16 1.71 26.45
CA TYR A 380 15.85 1.34 25.92
C TYR A 380 15.92 0.17 24.92
N ARG A 381 16.89 0.15 23.98
CA ARG A 381 17.01 -0.91 22.95
C ARG A 381 16.84 -2.34 23.50
N PRO A 382 17.67 -2.84 24.45
CA PRO A 382 17.61 -4.24 24.86
C PRO A 382 16.32 -4.62 25.61
N ALA A 383 15.66 -3.66 26.25
CA ALA A 383 14.42 -3.87 26.99
C ALA A 383 13.15 -3.76 26.11
N MET A 384 13.24 -3.06 24.98
CA MET A 384 12.09 -2.67 24.16
C MET A 384 12.06 -3.32 22.77
N LEU A 385 13.19 -3.78 22.23
CA LEU A 385 13.32 -4.23 20.84
C LEU A 385 13.88 -5.66 20.72
N ASP A 386 13.37 -6.42 19.76
CA ASP A 386 13.96 -7.66 19.24
C ASP A 386 14.02 -7.58 17.71
N MET A 387 14.96 -6.78 17.22
CA MET A 387 15.09 -6.43 15.80
C MET A 387 16.54 -6.64 15.35
N ALA A 388 16.74 -7.41 14.28
CA ALA A 388 18.01 -7.52 13.54
C ALA A 388 17.80 -8.31 12.23
N PHE A 389 18.82 -8.42 11.37
CA PHE A 389 18.72 -9.18 10.12
C PHE A 389 18.64 -10.70 10.33
N SER A 390 18.07 -11.43 9.37
CA SER A 390 17.93 -12.89 9.39
C SER A 390 19.06 -13.61 8.64
N ASP A 391 19.60 -14.67 9.26
CA ASP A 391 20.56 -15.63 8.72
C ASP A 391 21.89 -15.01 8.24
N ILE A 392 21.99 -14.58 6.97
CA ILE A 392 23.18 -13.97 6.37
C ILE A 392 22.80 -12.86 5.38
N PRO A 393 23.70 -11.90 5.06
CA PRO A 393 23.46 -10.93 3.99
C PRO A 393 23.14 -11.61 2.65
N GLY A 394 22.12 -11.12 1.96
CA GLY A 394 21.71 -11.55 0.62
C GLY A 394 21.44 -10.36 -0.31
N GLN A 395 21.31 -10.61 -1.61
CA GLN A 395 21.14 -9.59 -2.67
C GLN A 395 22.27 -8.53 -2.73
N CYS A 396 23.44 -8.87 -2.19
CA CYS A 396 24.62 -8.00 -2.13
C CYS A 396 25.77 -8.51 -3.00
N ASP A 397 26.63 -7.58 -3.45
CA ASP A 397 27.92 -7.97 -4.01
C ASP A 397 28.86 -8.53 -2.91
N PRO A 398 29.88 -9.33 -3.25
CA PRO A 398 30.74 -9.99 -2.25
C PRO A 398 31.56 -9.04 -1.35
N TYR A 399 31.64 -7.75 -1.67
CA TYR A 399 32.24 -6.73 -0.81
C TYR A 399 31.18 -6.20 0.17
N VAL A 400 30.03 -5.76 -0.34
CA VAL A 400 28.93 -5.23 0.50
C VAL A 400 28.42 -6.31 1.47
N CYS A 401 28.30 -7.57 1.05
CA CYS A 401 27.95 -8.65 1.98
C CYS A 401 28.93 -8.77 3.16
N LYS A 402 30.24 -8.58 2.92
CA LYS A 402 31.26 -8.63 3.99
C LYS A 402 31.24 -7.40 4.89
N GLU A 403 30.83 -6.25 4.35
CA GLU A 403 30.59 -5.03 5.11
C GLU A 403 29.38 -5.22 6.03
N LEU A 404 28.23 -5.62 5.48
CA LEU A 404 26.99 -5.88 6.23
C LEU A 404 27.20 -6.91 7.35
N ALA A 405 27.87 -8.04 7.06
CA ALA A 405 28.18 -9.08 8.06
C ALA A 405 29.13 -8.63 9.18
N ARG A 406 29.82 -7.48 9.02
CA ARG A 406 30.65 -6.85 10.07
C ARG A 406 29.94 -5.71 10.78
N SER A 407 28.98 -5.07 10.12
CA SER A 407 28.32 -3.84 10.58
C SER A 407 27.01 -4.07 11.33
N TYR A 408 26.40 -5.25 11.22
CA TYR A 408 25.11 -5.58 11.84
C TYR A 408 25.08 -6.97 12.46
N GLU A 409 24.22 -7.14 13.45
CA GLU A 409 23.88 -8.43 14.04
C GLU A 409 22.96 -9.25 13.11
N PHE A 410 23.35 -10.49 12.84
CA PHE A 410 22.51 -11.46 12.12
C PHE A 410 22.12 -12.58 13.08
N MET A 411 20.81 -12.83 13.25
CA MET A 411 20.30 -13.97 13.99
C MET A 411 19.53 -14.92 13.08
N LYS A 412 19.36 -16.17 13.51
CA LYS A 412 18.58 -17.19 12.81
C LYS A 412 17.16 -16.69 12.47
N LYS A 413 16.69 -16.98 11.27
CA LYS A 413 15.28 -16.79 10.87
C LYS A 413 14.33 -17.53 11.81
N GLN A 414 13.29 -16.82 12.25
CA GLN A 414 12.22 -17.36 13.08
C GLN A 414 11.09 -17.96 12.25
N SER A 415 10.44 -18.98 12.80
CA SER A 415 9.18 -19.53 12.30
C SER A 415 7.98 -18.67 12.69
N GLN A 416 6.86 -18.83 11.98
CA GLN A 416 5.57 -18.21 12.32
C GLN A 416 5.15 -18.49 13.78
N LYS A 417 5.46 -19.68 14.32
CA LYS A 417 5.15 -20.08 15.71
C LYS A 417 6.01 -19.38 16.76
N GLU A 418 7.25 -19.02 16.43
CA GLU A 418 8.10 -18.21 17.31
C GLU A 418 7.65 -16.75 17.27
N LEU A 419 7.38 -16.22 16.08
CA LEU A 419 6.90 -14.86 15.86
C LEU A 419 5.51 -14.60 16.49
N ALA A 420 4.64 -15.60 16.55
CA ALA A 420 3.34 -15.48 17.22
C ALA A 420 3.43 -15.23 18.74
N ARG A 421 4.60 -15.37 19.37
CA ARG A 421 4.80 -15.14 20.82
C ARG A 421 4.91 -13.66 21.20
N TYR A 422 5.18 -12.78 20.25
CA TYR A 422 5.35 -11.34 20.50
C TYR A 422 4.00 -10.61 20.49
N LYS A 423 3.84 -9.63 21.37
CA LYS A 423 2.69 -8.70 21.37
C LYS A 423 2.79 -7.61 20.31
N TYR A 424 4.00 -7.19 19.96
CA TYR A 424 4.26 -6.05 19.08
C TYR A 424 5.17 -6.50 17.92
N ILE A 425 4.72 -6.32 16.68
CA ILE A 425 5.50 -6.73 15.49
C ILE A 425 5.58 -5.56 14.51
N PHE A 426 6.77 -5.28 13.99
CA PHE A 426 6.99 -4.31 12.93
C PHE A 426 6.84 -4.97 11.55
N ASP A 427 6.06 -4.36 10.67
CA ASP A 427 5.89 -4.70 9.26
C ASP A 427 6.50 -3.59 8.40
N ILE A 428 7.45 -3.97 7.56
CA ILE A 428 8.22 -3.06 6.72
C ILE A 428 8.39 -3.68 5.34
N ASP A 429 8.30 -2.84 4.31
CA ASP A 429 8.58 -3.19 2.93
C ASP A 429 9.92 -3.94 2.77
N GLY A 430 10.02 -4.74 1.72
CA GLY A 430 11.27 -5.26 1.19
C GLY A 430 11.58 -4.56 -0.12
N ASP A 431 12.00 -5.32 -1.13
CA ASP A 431 12.11 -4.78 -2.50
C ASP A 431 10.79 -4.17 -2.98
N THR A 432 9.67 -4.70 -2.46
CA THR A 432 8.29 -4.26 -2.67
C THR A 432 7.47 -4.37 -1.38
N TRP A 433 6.14 -4.36 -1.45
CA TRP A 433 5.24 -4.50 -0.29
C TRP A 433 5.55 -5.75 0.56
N SER A 434 5.16 -5.73 1.83
CA SER A 434 5.24 -6.90 2.71
C SER A 434 4.10 -7.90 2.45
N GLY A 435 4.41 -8.98 1.72
CA GLY A 435 3.50 -10.12 1.53
C GLY A 435 3.15 -10.89 2.81
N HIS A 436 3.79 -10.58 3.95
CA HIS A 436 3.48 -11.19 5.26
C HIS A 436 2.30 -10.55 5.99
N PHE A 437 1.83 -9.39 5.54
CA PHE A 437 0.90 -8.56 6.31
C PHE A 437 -0.44 -9.25 6.65
N LYS A 438 -1.02 -10.07 5.74
CA LYS A 438 -2.23 -10.85 6.04
C LYS A 438 -2.05 -11.81 7.21
N TRP A 439 -0.94 -12.56 7.20
CA TRP A 439 -0.61 -13.51 8.26
C TRP A 439 -0.31 -12.78 9.57
N LEU A 440 0.43 -11.67 9.52
CA LEU A 440 0.73 -10.83 10.67
C LEU A 440 -0.54 -10.37 11.39
N LEU A 441 -1.54 -9.86 10.66
CA LEU A 441 -2.85 -9.50 11.24
C LEU A 441 -3.53 -10.69 11.91
N SER A 442 -3.38 -11.92 11.39
CA SER A 442 -3.99 -13.12 12.01
C SER A 442 -3.33 -13.58 13.32
N SER A 443 -2.12 -13.07 13.63
CA SER A 443 -1.26 -13.53 14.74
C SER A 443 -1.64 -13.03 16.14
N HIS A 444 -2.75 -12.31 16.29
CA HIS A 444 -3.14 -11.60 17.53
C HIS A 444 -2.13 -10.55 18.04
N ALA A 445 -1.09 -10.19 17.29
CA ALA A 445 -0.16 -9.13 17.66
C ALA A 445 -0.63 -7.75 17.18
N LEU A 446 -0.20 -6.68 17.86
CA LEU A 446 -0.33 -5.32 17.37
C LEU A 446 0.72 -5.07 16.28
N ILE A 447 0.26 -4.83 15.05
CA ILE A 447 1.13 -4.64 13.89
C ILE A 447 1.41 -3.16 13.65
N PHE A 448 2.69 -2.82 13.58
CA PHE A 448 3.21 -1.49 13.27
C PHE A 448 3.68 -1.51 11.81
N LYS A 449 2.95 -0.90 10.87
CA LYS A 449 3.25 -0.97 9.43
C LYS A 449 3.85 0.35 8.91
N SER A 450 5.05 0.26 8.33
CA SER A 450 5.70 1.31 7.55
C SER A 450 5.80 0.86 6.09
N THR A 451 5.11 1.53 5.17
CA THR A 451 5.13 1.19 3.73
C THR A 451 4.97 2.41 2.85
N ILE A 452 5.43 2.32 1.59
CA ILE A 452 5.12 3.28 0.51
C ILE A 452 4.13 2.73 -0.54
N TYR A 453 3.69 1.48 -0.40
CA TYR A 453 2.86 0.80 -1.39
C TYR A 453 1.38 0.78 -0.98
N PRO A 454 0.49 1.50 -1.67
CA PRO A 454 -0.94 1.24 -1.57
C PRO A 454 -1.28 -0.12 -2.18
N GLU A 455 -1.72 -1.04 -1.35
CA GLU A 455 -2.23 -2.35 -1.73
C GLU A 455 -3.75 -2.31 -1.96
N TRP A 456 -4.32 -3.33 -2.61
CA TRP A 456 -5.73 -3.38 -3.00
C TRP A 456 -6.73 -3.16 -1.85
N PHE A 457 -6.34 -3.51 -0.61
CA PHE A 457 -7.15 -3.33 0.59
C PHE A 457 -7.01 -1.96 1.27
N THR A 458 -6.19 -1.03 0.76
CA THR A 458 -5.83 0.22 1.45
C THR A 458 -7.04 1.09 1.83
N ASP A 459 -8.10 1.13 1.00
CA ASP A 459 -9.33 1.86 1.34
C ASP A 459 -10.28 1.06 2.26
N ARG A 460 -10.11 -0.27 2.32
CA ARG A 460 -10.93 -1.20 3.10
C ARG A 460 -10.39 -1.39 4.54
N LEU A 461 -9.12 -1.12 4.78
CA LEU A 461 -8.44 -1.27 6.07
C LEU A 461 -8.16 0.09 6.75
N MET A 462 -8.68 0.30 7.96
CA MET A 462 -8.50 1.56 8.70
C MET A 462 -7.27 1.55 9.64
N PRO A 463 -6.32 2.51 9.52
CA PRO A 463 -5.24 2.70 10.50
C PRO A 463 -5.78 3.17 11.86
N TRP A 464 -5.07 2.86 12.95
CA TRP A 464 -5.47 3.05 14.36
C TRP A 464 -6.73 2.28 14.81
N VAL A 465 -7.30 1.45 13.92
CA VAL A 465 -8.37 0.50 14.25
C VAL A 465 -7.88 -0.93 14.09
N HIS A 466 -7.14 -1.22 13.01
CA HIS A 466 -6.69 -2.59 12.68
C HIS A 466 -5.17 -2.78 12.75
N TYR A 467 -4.41 -1.69 12.65
CA TYR A 467 -2.94 -1.66 12.70
C TYR A 467 -2.48 -0.23 13.01
N ILE A 468 -1.21 -0.08 13.37
CA ILE A 468 -0.55 1.20 13.63
C ILE A 468 0.24 1.63 12.39
N PRO A 469 -0.09 2.75 11.72
CA PRO A 469 0.75 3.29 10.64
C PRO A 469 1.98 4.00 11.24
N ILE A 470 3.15 3.82 10.63
CA ILE A 470 4.43 4.39 11.06
C ILE A 470 5.10 5.11 9.89
N GLN A 471 5.76 6.23 10.14
CA GLN A 471 6.50 6.98 9.12
C GLN A 471 7.73 6.19 8.64
N VAL A 472 8.07 6.30 7.35
CA VAL A 472 9.23 5.61 6.73
C VAL A 472 10.58 6.08 7.29
N ASP A 473 10.60 7.21 8.03
CA ASP A 473 11.76 7.68 8.79
C ASP A 473 11.81 7.20 10.25
N TYR A 474 10.80 6.44 10.68
CA TYR A 474 10.62 5.85 12.01
C TYR A 474 10.58 6.87 13.16
N SER A 475 10.30 8.14 12.87
CA SER A 475 10.32 9.22 13.85
C SER A 475 9.20 9.15 14.89
N ASP A 476 8.11 8.45 14.59
CA ASP A 476 6.97 8.16 15.48
C ASP A 476 6.98 6.75 16.09
N LEU A 477 7.94 5.90 15.72
CA LEU A 477 7.98 4.49 16.15
C LEU A 477 8.25 4.35 17.66
N TRP A 478 9.19 5.12 18.21
CA TRP A 478 9.49 5.09 19.64
C TRP A 478 8.32 5.57 20.49
N ASP A 479 7.72 6.72 20.13
CA ASP A 479 6.59 7.30 20.86
C ASP A 479 5.37 6.37 20.84
N THR A 480 5.12 5.73 19.68
CA THR A 480 3.99 4.81 19.54
C THR A 480 4.20 3.50 20.27
N LEU A 481 5.42 2.93 20.23
CA LEU A 481 5.75 1.71 20.98
C LEU A 481 5.62 1.94 22.49
N VAL A 482 6.22 3.02 22.99
CA VAL A 482 6.20 3.36 24.43
C VAL A 482 4.76 3.64 24.92
N PHE A 483 3.91 4.26 24.10
CA PHE A 483 2.51 4.46 24.46
C PHE A 483 1.78 3.12 24.73
N PHE A 484 1.90 2.14 23.84
CA PHE A 484 1.21 0.86 23.99
C PHE A 484 1.87 -0.06 25.02
N ARG A 485 3.19 -0.23 24.95
CA ARG A 485 3.98 -1.14 25.80
C ARG A 485 4.17 -0.62 27.22
N GLY A 486 4.11 0.69 27.42
CA GLY A 486 4.54 1.37 28.64
C GLY A 486 6.04 1.69 28.62
N ASP A 487 6.54 2.18 29.76
CA ASP A 487 7.96 2.53 29.94
C ASP A 487 8.88 1.30 29.99
N LEU A 488 10.15 1.45 30.39
CA LEU A 488 11.11 0.35 30.54
C LEU A 488 10.60 -0.84 31.38
N LYS A 489 9.76 -0.59 32.39
CA LYS A 489 9.18 -1.61 33.26
C LYS A 489 7.83 -2.16 32.75
N GLY A 490 7.24 -1.51 31.75
CA GLY A 490 5.84 -1.70 31.36
C GLY A 490 4.86 -0.86 32.19
N ASP A 491 5.34 0.11 32.99
CA ASP A 491 4.47 0.99 33.76
C ASP A 491 3.73 1.96 32.82
N ASN A 492 2.45 2.25 33.13
CA ASN A 492 1.54 3.09 32.34
C ASN A 492 1.31 2.61 30.88
N ASN A 493 1.42 1.30 30.64
CA ASN A 493 1.06 0.71 29.35
C ASN A 493 -0.41 0.94 28.98
N HIS A 494 -0.70 0.77 27.68
CA HIS A 494 -2.06 0.79 27.11
C HIS A 494 -2.32 -0.55 26.40
N GLU A 495 -2.04 -1.66 27.08
CA GLU A 495 -2.22 -3.01 26.51
C GLU A 495 -3.68 -3.32 26.17
N ASP A 496 -4.65 -2.67 26.84
CA ASP A 496 -6.07 -2.78 26.51
C ASP A 496 -6.38 -2.22 25.12
N LEU A 497 -5.80 -1.05 24.78
CA LEU A 497 -5.90 -0.44 23.46
C LEU A 497 -5.10 -1.23 22.42
N ALA A 498 -3.91 -1.71 22.78
CA ALA A 498 -3.09 -2.55 21.91
C ALA A 498 -3.82 -3.85 21.52
N ARG A 499 -4.37 -4.56 22.51
CA ARG A 499 -5.18 -5.77 22.33
C ARG A 499 -6.44 -5.49 21.50
N LYS A 500 -7.12 -4.37 21.76
CA LYS A 500 -8.31 -3.95 20.97
C LYS A 500 -7.99 -3.82 19.48
N ILE A 501 -6.90 -3.14 19.14
CA ILE A 501 -6.47 -2.93 17.74
C ILE A 501 -5.98 -4.25 17.13
N ALA A 502 -5.23 -5.07 17.87
CA ALA A 502 -4.76 -6.38 17.42
C ALA A 502 -5.92 -7.36 17.13
N SER A 503 -6.91 -7.45 18.02
CA SER A 503 -8.12 -8.24 17.79
C SER A 503 -8.91 -7.74 16.58
N ALA A 504 -9.15 -6.43 16.48
CA ALA A 504 -9.84 -5.86 15.32
C ALA A 504 -9.09 -6.13 14.00
N GLY A 505 -7.75 -6.05 13.98
CA GLY A 505 -6.93 -6.41 12.82
C GLY A 505 -7.07 -7.87 12.39
N ARG A 506 -7.11 -8.79 13.35
CA ARG A 506 -7.36 -10.23 13.11
C ARG A 506 -8.76 -10.48 12.57
N ASP A 507 -9.77 -9.90 13.21
CA ASP A 507 -11.18 -10.00 12.78
C ASP A 507 -11.36 -9.43 11.36
N TRP A 508 -10.66 -8.34 11.04
CA TRP A 508 -10.67 -7.75 9.71
C TRP A 508 -10.04 -8.68 8.66
N SER A 509 -8.89 -9.29 8.95
CA SER A 509 -8.26 -10.28 8.04
C SER A 509 -9.21 -11.44 7.74
N ARG A 510 -9.90 -11.94 8.78
CA ARG A 510 -10.89 -13.03 8.72
C ARG A 510 -12.15 -12.72 7.91
N THR A 511 -12.57 -11.47 7.84
CA THR A 511 -13.92 -11.11 7.33
C THR A 511 -13.92 -10.17 6.12
N PHE A 512 -12.78 -9.53 5.80
CA PHE A 512 -12.64 -8.62 4.65
C PHE A 512 -11.46 -9.00 3.73
N TRP A 513 -10.61 -9.95 4.12
CA TRP A 513 -9.50 -10.51 3.31
C TRP A 513 -9.69 -12.01 3.09
N ARG A 514 -10.90 -12.45 2.72
CA ARG A 514 -11.15 -13.84 2.34
C ARG A 514 -10.92 -14.05 0.84
N LYS A 515 -10.97 -15.30 0.36
CA LYS A 515 -10.87 -15.58 -1.09
C LYS A 515 -12.00 -14.89 -1.85
N GLU A 516 -13.19 -14.88 -1.27
CA GLU A 516 -14.40 -14.28 -1.81
C GLU A 516 -14.26 -12.74 -1.92
N ASP A 517 -13.60 -12.10 -0.96
CA ASP A 517 -13.31 -10.66 -1.02
C ASP A 517 -12.31 -10.31 -2.13
N MET A 518 -11.32 -11.19 -2.38
CA MET A 518 -10.35 -11.03 -3.47
C MET A 518 -10.97 -11.32 -4.84
N THR A 519 -11.79 -12.38 -4.97
CA THR A 519 -12.58 -12.67 -6.17
C THR A 519 -13.51 -11.50 -6.51
N ALA A 520 -14.23 -10.94 -5.53
CA ALA A 520 -15.11 -9.78 -5.75
C ALA A 520 -14.33 -8.53 -6.20
N TYR A 521 -13.15 -8.28 -5.62
CA TYR A 521 -12.28 -7.17 -6.04
C TYR A 521 -11.76 -7.38 -7.48
N ASN A 522 -11.19 -8.54 -7.79
CA ASN A 522 -10.64 -8.83 -9.11
C ASN A 522 -11.72 -8.87 -10.20
N TYR A 523 -12.89 -9.44 -9.91
CA TYR A 523 -14.05 -9.37 -10.80
C TYR A 523 -14.43 -7.91 -11.12
N ARG A 524 -14.41 -7.03 -10.11
CA ARG A 524 -14.67 -5.60 -10.32
C ARG A 524 -13.57 -4.90 -11.13
N VAL A 525 -12.30 -5.23 -10.90
CA VAL A 525 -11.18 -4.72 -11.71
C VAL A 525 -11.41 -5.06 -13.19
N PHE A 526 -11.68 -6.32 -13.53
CA PHE A 526 -11.84 -6.74 -14.92
C PHE A 526 -13.12 -6.23 -15.58
N LEU A 527 -14.23 -6.07 -14.84
CA LEU A 527 -15.43 -5.40 -15.34
C LEU A 527 -15.16 -3.95 -15.80
N GLU A 528 -14.56 -3.14 -14.94
CA GLU A 528 -14.30 -1.72 -15.27
C GLU A 528 -13.19 -1.59 -16.32
N TYR A 529 -12.17 -2.47 -16.29
CA TYR A 529 -11.12 -2.54 -17.31
C TYR A 529 -11.71 -2.85 -18.69
N ALA A 530 -12.47 -3.93 -18.83
CA ALA A 530 -13.09 -4.30 -20.12
C ALA A 530 -14.04 -3.21 -20.64
N ARG A 531 -14.78 -2.54 -19.74
CA ARG A 531 -15.62 -1.39 -20.09
C ARG A 531 -14.83 -0.21 -20.64
N ILE A 532 -13.65 0.10 -20.09
CA ILE A 532 -12.79 1.19 -20.57
C ILE A 532 -12.14 0.83 -21.91
N MET A 533 -11.77 -0.44 -22.10
CA MET A 533 -11.22 -0.95 -23.36
C MET A 533 -12.27 -1.09 -24.48
N SER A 534 -13.57 -1.14 -24.15
CA SER A 534 -14.65 -1.24 -25.15
C SER A 534 -14.78 0.02 -26.02
N THR A 535 -14.92 -0.17 -27.32
CA THR A 535 -15.29 0.90 -28.27
C THR A 535 -16.72 1.39 -28.06
N ASP A 536 -17.61 0.53 -27.54
CA ASP A 536 -18.94 0.90 -27.06
C ASP A 536 -18.96 0.84 -25.52
N ARG A 537 -18.53 1.94 -24.89
CA ARG A 537 -18.57 2.08 -23.42
C ARG A 537 -20.01 2.26 -22.89
N ALA A 538 -20.96 2.65 -23.75
CA ALA A 538 -22.35 2.90 -23.38
C ALA A 538 -23.11 1.57 -23.19
N ALA A 539 -23.01 0.63 -24.14
CA ALA A 539 -23.55 -0.72 -24.02
C ALA A 539 -22.88 -1.56 -22.91
N MET A 540 -21.73 -1.09 -22.40
CA MET A 540 -21.00 -1.62 -21.25
C MET A 540 -21.36 -0.93 -19.92
N SER A 541 -22.46 -0.17 -19.88
CA SER A 541 -22.99 0.45 -18.65
C SER A 541 -24.29 -0.24 -18.19
N TYR A 542 -24.47 -0.40 -16.88
CA TYR A 542 -25.71 -0.90 -16.27
C TYR A 542 -26.62 0.27 -15.88
N PHE A 543 -27.90 0.15 -16.19
CA PHE A 543 -28.94 1.11 -15.81
C PHE A 543 -30.01 0.39 -14.98
N HIS A 544 -30.25 0.87 -13.75
CA HIS A 544 -31.15 0.19 -12.83
C HIS A 544 -32.63 0.34 -13.23
N PRO A 545 -33.39 -0.75 -13.47
CA PRO A 545 -34.75 -0.67 -14.04
C PRO A 545 -35.77 0.13 -13.20
N GLY A 546 -35.57 0.25 -11.89
CA GLY A 546 -36.45 1.00 -10.99
C GLY A 546 -36.25 2.53 -11.03
N LYS A 547 -35.19 3.02 -11.67
CA LYS A 547 -34.81 4.44 -11.64
C LYS A 547 -35.40 5.18 -12.85
N ARG A 548 -36.31 6.13 -12.63
CA ARG A 548 -36.73 7.06 -13.69
C ARG A 548 -35.52 7.86 -14.14
N GLN A 549 -35.16 7.74 -15.42
CA GLN A 549 -34.05 8.49 -15.99
C GLN A 549 -34.32 10.00 -15.94
N GLY A 550 -33.65 10.69 -15.02
CA GLY A 550 -33.27 12.07 -15.25
C GLY A 550 -32.20 12.06 -16.33
N ILE A 551 -32.53 12.49 -17.55
CA ILE A 551 -31.61 12.49 -18.67
C ILE A 551 -30.46 13.46 -18.36
N GLN A 552 -29.29 12.90 -18.05
CA GLN A 552 -28.00 13.60 -18.14
C GLN A 552 -27.12 12.82 -19.11
N PHE A 553 -27.23 13.18 -20.38
CA PHE A 553 -26.04 13.20 -21.23
C PHE A 553 -25.08 14.24 -20.64
N PHE A 554 -23.80 13.88 -20.50
CA PHE A 554 -22.61 14.62 -20.92
C PHE A 554 -21.37 13.88 -20.39
#